data_AF-A0A6P2AGM2-F1
#
_entry.id   AF-A0A6P2AGM2-F1
#
_cell.length_a   1.000
_cell.length_b   1.000
_cell.length_c   1.000
_cell.angle_alpha   90.00
_cell.angle_beta   90.00
_cell.angle_gamma   90.00
#
_symmetry.space_group_name_H-M   'P 1'
#
loop_
_entity.id
_entity.type
_entity.pdbx_description
1 polymer ?
#
loop_
_entity_poly.entity_id
_entity_poly.type
_entity_poly.pdbx_seq_one_letter_code
_entity_poly.pdbx_strand_id
1 'polypeptide(L)'
;MRVIVNLVILLMLIGLLAGAVYLYQLDRDQVQAIDATRTELRRLQQQVKLQATLSRVELSDRGYPVTIDPAWFEHDRPINVLLGSRHPWVEIAHEDQSHLKHPVDPVAHDRDQAQFWYNPSTGLVRARVPARPSDQTTLDLYNLINDSHLTSLFDMTRETPPVLEPVPSRGRPRRR
;
A
#
# COMPACT_ATOMS: atom_id res chain seq x y z
N MET A 1 -57.21 5.49 17.62
CA MET A 1 -56.19 6.48 17.18
C MET A 1 -54.89 6.38 17.98
N ARG A 2 -54.92 6.42 19.33
CA ARG A 2 -53.71 6.35 20.18
C ARG A 2 -52.82 5.13 19.94
N VAL A 3 -53.41 3.96 19.69
CA VAL A 3 -52.66 2.71 19.40
C VAL A 3 -51.87 2.80 18.08
N ILE A 4 -52.47 3.38 17.04
CA ILE A 4 -51.81 3.57 15.74
C ILE A 4 -50.65 4.56 15.89
N VAL A 5 -50.87 5.67 16.59
CA VAL A 5 -49.81 6.66 16.87
C VAL A 5 -48.66 6.02 17.65
N ASN A 6 -48.95 5.23 18.68
CA ASN A 6 -47.93 4.53 19.46
C ASN A 6 -47.15 3.51 18.61
N LEU A 7 -47.82 2.78 17.70
CA LEU A 7 -47.16 1.86 16.79
C LEU A 7 -46.23 2.58 15.81
N VAL A 8 -46.66 3.72 15.25
CA VAL A 8 -45.83 4.52 14.34
C VAL A 8 -44.59 5.07 15.06
N ILE A 9 -44.76 5.60 16.28
CA ILE A 9 -43.64 6.08 17.10
C ILE A 9 -42.67 4.94 17.41
N LEU A 10 -43.18 3.77 17.80
CA LEU A 10 -42.34 2.61 18.09
C LEU A 10 -41.54 2.17 16.86
N LEU A 11 -42.16 2.11 15.68
CA LEU A 11 -41.48 1.76 14.43
C LEU A 11 -40.41 2.79 14.06
N MET A 12 -40.69 4.09 14.24
CA MET A 12 -39.67 5.13 14.04
C MET A 12 -38.48 4.97 14.99
N LEU A 13 -38.73 4.68 16.27
CA LEU A 13 -37.66 4.46 17.25
C LEU A 13 -36.82 3.23 16.91
N ILE A 14 -37.45 2.12 16.48
CA ILE A 14 -36.74 0.92 16.03
C ILE A 14 -35.89 1.23 14.79
N GLY A 15 -36.43 1.95 13.81
CA GLY A 15 -35.70 2.35 12.61
C GLY A 15 -34.49 3.23 12.92
N LEU A 16 -34.65 4.20 13.83
CA LEU A 16 -33.56 5.05 14.30
C LEU A 16 -32.47 4.24 15.02
N LEU A 17 -32.85 3.33 15.91
CA LEU A 17 -31.91 2.48 16.62
C LEU A 17 -31.15 1.55 15.67
N ALA A 18 -31.85 0.91 14.74
CA ALA A 18 -31.24 0.05 13.74
C ALA A 18 -30.28 0.82 12.83
N GLY A 19 -30.67 2.04 12.40
CA GLY A 19 -29.80 2.92 11.61
C GLY A 19 -28.55 3.34 12.36
N ALA A 20 -28.67 3.73 13.63
CA ALA A 20 -27.52 4.08 14.46
C ALA A 20 -26.56 2.89 14.63
N VAL A 21 -27.08 1.71 14.95
CA VAL A 21 -26.30 0.47 15.10
C VAL A 21 -25.57 0.09 13.80
N TYR A 22 -26.22 0.28 12.64
CA TYR A 22 -25.60 0.02 11.34
C TYR A 22 -24.42 0.95 11.06
N LEU A 23 -24.56 2.26 11.33
CA LEU A 23 -23.47 3.22 11.17
C LEU A 23 -22.27 2.91 12.08
N TYR A 24 -22.53 2.53 13.33
CA TYR A 24 -21.47 2.14 14.26
C TYR A 24 -20.71 0.87 13.83
N GLN A 25 -21.37 -0.06 13.16
CA GLN A 25 -20.70 -1.26 12.65
C GLN A 25 -19.79 -0.94 11.47
N LEU A 26 -20.22 -0.04 10.57
CA LEU A 26 -19.44 0.33 9.40
C LEU A 26 -18.06 0.90 9.76
N ASP A 27 -17.98 1.73 10.81
CA ASP A 27 -16.72 2.29 11.28
C ASP A 27 -15.80 1.22 11.90
N ARG A 28 -16.38 0.26 12.62
CA ARG A 28 -15.62 -0.84 13.23
C ARG A 28 -14.99 -1.73 12.19
N ASP A 29 -15.73 -2.08 11.14
CA ASP A 29 -15.23 -2.94 10.06
C ASP A 29 -14.03 -2.28 9.35
N GLN A 30 -14.07 -0.96 9.16
CA GLN A 30 -12.94 -0.23 8.58
C GLN A 30 -11.71 -0.22 9.49
N VAL A 31 -11.88 0.06 10.78
CA VAL A 31 -10.78 0.04 11.76
C VAL A 31 -10.15 -1.36 11.82
N GLN A 32 -10.98 -2.41 11.88
CA GLN A 32 -10.51 -3.79 11.86
C GLN A 32 -9.75 -4.13 10.59
N ALA A 33 -10.23 -3.71 9.42
CA ALA A 33 -9.54 -3.94 8.15
C ALA A 33 -8.18 -3.23 8.09
N ILE A 34 -8.08 -2.00 8.61
CA ILE A 34 -6.81 -1.27 8.71
C ILE A 34 -5.83 -2.00 9.63
N ASP A 35 -6.26 -2.39 10.82
CA ASP A 35 -5.41 -3.09 11.79
C ASP A 35 -4.95 -4.46 11.28
N ALA A 36 -5.84 -5.18 10.58
CA ALA A 36 -5.52 -6.43 9.92
C ALA A 36 -4.44 -6.23 8.83
N THR A 37 -4.63 -5.27 7.91
CA THR A 37 -3.62 -4.96 6.88
C THR A 37 -2.27 -4.56 7.49
N ARG A 38 -2.26 -3.75 8.56
CA ARG A 38 -1.01 -3.37 9.27
C ARG A 38 -0.32 -4.57 9.92
N THR A 39 -1.10 -5.53 10.42
CA THR A 39 -0.57 -6.76 11.02
C THR A 39 0.06 -7.65 9.96
N GLU A 40 -0.61 -7.84 8.83
CA GLU A 40 -0.06 -8.62 7.70
C GLU A 40 1.15 -7.94 7.05
N LEU A 41 1.17 -6.61 6.94
CA LEU A 41 2.34 -5.86 6.47
C LEU A 41 3.55 -6.09 7.39
N ARG A 42 3.35 -6.01 8.72
CA ARG A 42 4.42 -6.27 9.70
C ARG A 42 4.91 -7.71 9.64
N ARG A 43 4.01 -8.68 9.48
CA ARG A 43 4.36 -10.09 9.30
C ARG A 43 5.23 -10.30 8.05
N LEU A 44 4.88 -9.66 6.93
CA LEU A 44 5.66 -9.69 5.69
C LEU A 44 7.07 -9.09 5.90
N GLN A 45 7.15 -7.91 6.52
CA GLN A 45 8.42 -7.24 6.85
C GLN A 45 9.33 -8.10 7.76
N GLN A 46 8.75 -8.71 8.79
CA GLN A 46 9.46 -9.59 9.71
C GLN A 46 10.03 -10.82 8.98
N GLN A 47 9.24 -11.42 8.08
CA GLN A 47 9.70 -12.58 7.32
C GLN A 47 10.84 -12.22 6.37
N VAL A 48 10.74 -11.09 5.66
CA VAL A 48 11.84 -10.59 4.81
C VAL A 48 13.13 -10.42 5.62
N LYS A 49 13.03 -9.81 6.82
CA LYS A 49 14.18 -9.62 7.70
C LYS A 49 14.77 -10.94 8.22
N LEU A 50 13.92 -11.90 8.55
CA LEU A 50 14.35 -13.24 8.96
C LEU A 50 15.14 -13.91 7.82
N GLN A 51 14.61 -13.90 6.60
CA GLN A 51 15.26 -14.53 5.45
C GLN A 51 16.58 -13.86 5.07
N ALA A 52 16.65 -12.52 5.17
CA ALA A 52 17.90 -11.76 5.04
C ALA A 52 18.99 -12.28 6.01
N THR A 53 18.58 -12.57 7.25
CA THR A 53 19.48 -13.02 8.32
C THR A 53 19.92 -14.47 8.15
N LEU A 54 19.06 -15.33 7.62
CA LEU A 54 19.38 -16.75 7.39
C LEU A 54 20.37 -16.94 6.24
N SER A 55 20.45 -16.00 5.29
CA SER A 55 21.37 -16.02 4.14
C SER A 55 21.30 -17.30 3.29
N ARG A 56 20.14 -17.97 3.30
CA ARG A 56 19.86 -19.19 2.51
C ARG A 56 19.18 -18.89 1.16
N VAL A 57 18.98 -17.61 0.87
CA VAL A 57 18.31 -17.11 -0.34
C VAL A 57 19.25 -16.14 -1.04
N GLU A 58 19.00 -15.90 -2.32
CA GLU A 58 19.73 -14.88 -3.07
C GLU A 58 19.47 -13.50 -2.46
N LEU A 59 20.55 -12.81 -2.08
CA LEU A 59 20.50 -11.48 -1.47
C LEU A 59 21.00 -10.45 -2.47
N SER A 60 20.39 -9.26 -2.43
CA SER A 60 20.89 -8.06 -3.08
C SER A 60 22.23 -7.63 -2.48
N ASP A 61 22.92 -6.71 -3.16
CA ASP A 61 24.15 -6.07 -2.65
C ASP A 61 23.98 -5.40 -1.27
N ARG A 62 22.73 -5.15 -0.87
CA ARG A 62 22.35 -4.53 0.39
C ARG A 62 21.93 -5.54 1.46
N GLY A 63 22.03 -6.84 1.16
CA GLY A 63 21.79 -7.92 2.11
C GLY A 63 20.32 -8.26 2.32
N TYR A 64 19.43 -7.88 1.41
CA TYR A 64 18.01 -8.23 1.46
C TYR A 64 17.65 -9.24 0.36
N PRO A 65 16.66 -10.12 0.56
CA PRO A 65 16.25 -11.07 -0.47
C PRO A 65 15.90 -10.39 -1.80
N VAL A 66 16.34 -10.94 -2.93
CA VAL A 66 16.02 -10.37 -4.26
C VAL A 66 14.55 -10.56 -4.61
N THR A 67 13.92 -11.60 -4.08
CA THR A 67 12.50 -11.93 -4.29
C THR A 67 11.85 -12.35 -2.98
N ILE A 68 10.51 -12.45 -2.96
CA ILE A 68 9.75 -12.99 -1.83
C ILE A 68 9.10 -14.31 -2.25
N ASP A 69 9.47 -15.41 -1.62
CA ASP A 69 8.89 -16.71 -1.88
C ASP A 69 7.61 -16.92 -1.03
N PRO A 70 6.46 -17.23 -1.65
CA PRO A 70 5.26 -17.71 -0.97
C PRO A 70 5.49 -18.78 0.10
N ALA A 71 6.42 -19.72 -0.12
CA ALA A 71 6.68 -20.85 0.75
C ALA A 71 7.28 -20.46 2.12
N TRP A 72 7.74 -19.21 2.25
CA TRP A 72 8.18 -18.66 3.53
C TRP A 72 7.05 -18.51 4.55
N PHE A 73 5.80 -18.59 4.10
CA PHE A 73 4.61 -18.42 4.91
C PHE A 73 3.89 -19.76 4.96
N GLU A 74 4.11 -20.53 6.03
CA GLU A 74 3.72 -21.95 6.16
C GLU A 74 2.29 -22.26 5.72
N HIS A 75 1.31 -21.45 6.14
CA HIS A 75 -0.11 -21.70 5.95
C HIS A 75 -0.73 -20.72 4.96
N ASP A 76 -0.66 -19.42 5.28
CA ASP A 76 -1.25 -18.36 4.47
C ASP A 76 -0.29 -17.20 4.25
N ARG A 77 -0.23 -16.73 3.01
CA ARG A 77 0.49 -15.52 2.65
C ARG A 77 -0.21 -14.30 3.25
N PRO A 78 0.55 -13.30 3.71
CA PRO A 78 0.00 -12.02 4.14
C PRO A 78 -0.94 -11.40 3.12
N ILE A 79 -2.08 -10.89 3.54
CA ILE A 79 -3.05 -10.25 2.64
C ILE A 79 -3.31 -8.81 3.06
N ASN A 80 -3.49 -7.95 2.06
CA ASN A 80 -4.03 -6.62 2.30
C ASN A 80 -5.55 -6.68 2.22
N VAL A 81 -6.19 -6.78 3.38
CA VAL A 81 -7.65 -6.94 3.52
C VAL A 81 -8.41 -5.79 2.84
N LEU A 82 -7.82 -4.60 2.77
CA LEU A 82 -8.43 -3.42 2.15
C LEU A 82 -8.56 -3.51 0.63
N LEU A 83 -7.73 -4.32 -0.03
CA LEU A 83 -7.80 -4.57 -1.48
C LEU A 83 -8.42 -5.93 -1.80
N GLY A 84 -8.34 -6.87 -0.86
CA GLY A 84 -8.84 -8.24 -1.03
C GLY A 84 -7.95 -9.11 -1.91
N SER A 85 -8.34 -10.37 -2.07
CA SER A 85 -7.51 -11.43 -2.68
C SER A 85 -7.42 -11.40 -4.21
N ARG A 86 -8.12 -10.48 -4.88
CA ARG A 86 -8.15 -10.41 -6.35
C ARG A 86 -6.94 -9.70 -6.97
N HIS A 87 -6.19 -8.97 -6.15
CA HIS A 87 -4.97 -8.28 -6.56
C HIS A 87 -3.77 -9.23 -6.46
N PRO A 88 -2.77 -9.11 -7.36
CA PRO A 88 -1.49 -9.78 -7.17
C PRO A 88 -0.92 -9.53 -5.79
N TRP A 89 -0.20 -10.50 -5.25
CA TRP A 89 0.16 -10.45 -3.84
C TRP A 89 1.24 -9.40 -3.54
N VAL A 90 2.39 -9.53 -4.19
CA VAL A 90 3.51 -8.62 -4.00
C VAL A 90 4.16 -8.32 -5.33
N GLU A 91 4.49 -7.06 -5.53
CA GLU A 91 5.33 -6.58 -6.62
C GLU A 91 6.74 -6.34 -6.09
N ILE A 92 7.73 -6.76 -6.86
CA ILE A 92 9.13 -6.52 -6.57
C ILE A 92 9.54 -5.27 -7.37
N ALA A 93 10.09 -4.27 -6.68
CA ALA A 93 10.54 -3.03 -7.28
C ALA A 93 11.57 -3.32 -8.38
N HIS A 94 11.39 -2.69 -9.53
CA HIS A 94 12.35 -2.75 -10.61
C HIS A 94 13.66 -2.02 -10.24
N GLU A 95 14.74 -2.28 -10.97
CA GLU A 95 16.05 -1.70 -10.68
C GLU A 95 16.07 -0.17 -10.77
N ASP A 96 15.29 0.40 -11.69
CA ASP A 96 15.08 1.85 -11.84
C ASP A 96 14.35 2.46 -10.62
N GLN A 97 13.62 1.66 -9.84
CA GLN A 97 12.94 2.03 -8.61
C GLN A 97 13.77 1.78 -7.34
N SER A 98 15.02 1.31 -7.47
CA SER A 98 15.89 0.93 -6.33
C SER A 98 16.05 2.03 -5.28
N HIS A 99 16.06 3.29 -5.68
CA HIS A 99 16.21 4.47 -4.81
C HIS A 99 14.90 4.89 -4.11
N LEU A 100 13.76 4.39 -4.58
CA LEU A 100 12.45 4.79 -4.06
C LEU A 100 12.17 4.17 -2.69
N LYS A 101 11.51 4.96 -1.82
CA LYS A 101 11.06 4.52 -0.49
C LYS A 101 9.61 4.04 -0.46
N HIS A 102 8.91 4.25 -1.57
CA HIS A 102 7.49 4.02 -1.76
C HIS A 102 7.26 3.67 -3.24
N PRO A 103 6.22 2.89 -3.56
CA PRO A 103 5.82 2.67 -4.96
C PRO A 103 5.44 3.99 -5.63
N VAL A 104 5.65 4.08 -6.94
CA VAL A 104 5.24 5.22 -7.78
C VAL A 104 3.71 5.39 -7.76
N ASP A 105 2.99 4.28 -7.55
CA ASP A 105 1.55 4.12 -7.53
C ASP A 105 1.08 3.60 -6.15
N PRO A 106 1.08 4.44 -5.09
CA PRO A 106 0.71 4.04 -3.73
C PRO A 106 -0.77 3.65 -3.58
N VAL A 107 -1.61 4.02 -4.54
CA VAL A 107 -3.04 3.73 -4.58
C VAL A 107 -3.31 2.68 -5.65
N ALA A 108 -4.04 1.63 -5.26
CA ALA A 108 -4.51 0.63 -6.21
C ALA A 108 -5.81 1.11 -6.87
N HIS A 109 -5.70 1.52 -8.13
CA HIS A 109 -6.79 1.87 -9.02
C HIS A 109 -7.28 0.66 -9.82
N ASP A 110 -6.37 -0.23 -10.20
CA ASP A 110 -6.62 -1.39 -11.06
C ASP A 110 -6.37 -2.71 -10.33
N ARG A 111 -6.97 -3.79 -10.83
CA ARG A 111 -6.90 -5.13 -10.21
C ARG A 111 -5.59 -5.86 -10.45
N ASP A 112 -4.78 -5.40 -11.39
CA ASP A 112 -3.45 -5.91 -11.69
C ASP A 112 -2.36 -5.31 -10.80
N GLN A 113 -2.65 -4.21 -10.10
CA GLN A 113 -1.72 -3.64 -9.12
C GLN A 113 -1.64 -4.54 -7.89
N ALA A 114 -0.41 -4.87 -7.48
CA ALA A 114 -0.18 -5.76 -6.36
C ALA A 114 -0.55 -5.13 -5.02
N GLN A 115 -0.96 -5.95 -4.06
CA GLN A 115 -1.38 -5.55 -2.72
C GLN A 115 -0.24 -4.91 -1.92
N PHE A 116 0.96 -5.48 -2.07
CA PHE A 116 2.19 -5.01 -1.46
C PHE A 116 3.23 -4.69 -2.53
N TRP A 117 4.14 -3.79 -2.20
CA TRP A 117 5.33 -3.46 -2.98
C TRP A 117 6.56 -3.67 -2.10
N TYR A 118 7.56 -4.36 -2.63
CA TYR A 118 8.81 -4.66 -1.93
C TYR A 118 10.00 -4.16 -2.73
N ASN A 119 10.92 -3.45 -2.09
CA ASN A 119 12.16 -2.99 -2.71
C ASN A 119 13.38 -3.75 -2.15
N PRO A 120 14.00 -4.66 -2.93
CA PRO A 120 15.20 -5.39 -2.52
C PRO A 120 16.44 -4.53 -2.23
N SER A 121 16.52 -3.31 -2.79
CA SER A 121 17.65 -2.41 -2.56
C SER A 121 17.58 -1.72 -1.19
N THR A 122 16.38 -1.57 -0.62
CA THR A 122 16.18 -0.91 0.68
C THR A 122 15.64 -1.84 1.76
N GLY A 123 15.13 -3.01 1.38
CA GLY A 123 14.43 -3.93 2.28
C GLY A 123 13.03 -3.44 2.69
N LEU A 124 12.55 -2.34 2.12
CA LEU A 124 11.27 -1.74 2.47
C LEU A 124 10.11 -2.50 1.84
N VAL A 125 9.09 -2.76 2.64
CA VAL A 125 7.80 -3.28 2.18
C VAL A 125 6.74 -2.23 2.47
N ARG A 126 5.91 -1.93 1.47
CA ARG A 126 4.77 -1.02 1.55
C ARG A 126 3.49 -1.72 1.13
N ALA A 127 2.38 -1.39 1.77
CA ALA A 127 1.05 -1.78 1.33
C ALA A 127 0.45 -0.67 0.46
N ARG A 128 -0.11 -1.03 -0.70
CA ARG A 128 -0.96 -0.12 -1.48
C ARG A 128 -2.31 0.05 -0.78
N VAL A 129 -3.01 1.14 -1.05
CA VAL A 129 -4.32 1.41 -0.44
C VAL A 129 -5.40 1.63 -1.50
N PRO A 130 -6.68 1.33 -1.20
CA PRO A 130 -7.77 1.73 -2.08
C PRO A 130 -7.97 3.24 -2.06
N ALA A 131 -8.47 3.79 -3.16
CA ALA A 131 -8.89 5.20 -3.20
C ALA A 131 -10.03 5.47 -2.20
N ARG A 132 -9.95 6.60 -1.50
CA ARG A 132 -11.01 7.12 -0.62
C ARG A 132 -11.68 8.33 -1.26
N PRO A 133 -12.82 8.83 -0.73
CA PRO A 133 -13.55 9.95 -1.32
C PRO A 133 -12.75 11.25 -1.47
N SER A 134 -11.62 11.40 -0.77
CA SER A 134 -10.69 12.51 -0.96
C SER A 134 -9.23 12.06 -0.97
N ASP A 135 -8.38 12.82 -1.66
CA ASP A 135 -6.93 12.59 -1.69
C ASP A 135 -6.33 12.64 -0.30
N GLN A 136 -6.77 13.57 0.55
CA GLN A 136 -6.31 13.69 1.93
C GLN A 136 -6.61 12.42 2.74
N THR A 137 -7.84 11.89 2.65
CA THR A 137 -8.19 10.66 3.40
C THR A 137 -7.46 9.43 2.85
N THR A 138 -7.14 9.41 1.56
CA THR A 138 -6.31 8.36 0.95
C THR A 138 -4.86 8.46 1.43
N LEU A 139 -4.30 9.68 1.48
CA LEU A 139 -2.96 9.96 1.97
C LEU A 139 -2.82 9.59 3.45
N ASP A 140 -3.79 9.99 4.28
CA ASP A 140 -3.81 9.68 5.71
C ASP A 140 -3.86 8.16 5.94
N LEU A 141 -4.70 7.45 5.17
CA LEU A 141 -4.78 6.00 5.22
C LEU A 141 -3.46 5.33 4.82
N TYR A 142 -2.84 5.80 3.73
CA TYR A 142 -1.55 5.29 3.27
C TYR A 142 -0.46 5.49 4.33
N ASN A 143 -0.37 6.70 4.87
CA ASN A 143 0.58 7.05 5.93
C ASN A 143 0.38 6.22 7.19
N LEU A 144 -0.88 6.02 7.59
CA LEU A 144 -1.24 5.22 8.76
C LEU A 144 -0.84 3.75 8.60
N ILE A 145 -1.08 3.15 7.43
CA ILE A 145 -0.78 1.74 7.20
C ILE A 145 0.72 1.51 7.08
N ASN A 146 1.42 2.40 6.38
CA ASN A 146 2.83 2.26 6.06
C ASN A 146 3.76 2.89 7.10
N ASP A 147 3.22 3.44 8.21
CA ASP A 147 3.97 4.22 9.18
C ASP A 147 4.87 5.28 8.49
N SER A 148 4.28 6.06 7.58
CA SER A 148 4.96 7.08 6.80
C SER A 148 4.38 8.48 7.01
N HIS A 149 5.07 9.49 6.48
CA HIS A 149 4.70 10.90 6.62
C HIS A 149 4.82 11.62 5.27
N LEU A 150 4.19 11.08 4.24
CA LEU A 150 4.09 11.76 2.94
C LEU A 150 3.19 12.99 3.06
N THR A 151 3.58 14.06 2.38
CA THR A 151 2.77 15.29 2.23
C THR A 151 1.83 15.21 1.03
N SER A 152 2.12 14.34 0.07
CA SER A 152 1.33 14.12 -1.14
C SER A 152 1.59 12.70 -1.66
N LEU A 153 0.56 12.06 -2.23
CA LEU A 153 0.69 10.78 -2.92
C LEU A 153 1.36 10.91 -4.30
N PHE A 154 1.43 12.14 -4.85
CA PHE A 154 1.91 12.42 -6.21
C PHE A 154 3.29 13.09 -6.27
N ASP A 155 3.87 13.44 -5.11
CA ASP A 155 5.17 14.13 -5.06
C ASP A 155 6.36 13.24 -5.49
N MET A 156 6.16 11.92 -5.63
CA MET A 156 7.21 10.99 -6.06
C MET A 156 7.57 11.09 -7.55
N THR A 157 6.75 11.78 -8.34
CA THR A 157 6.97 12.00 -9.78
C THR A 157 7.92 13.18 -10.08
N ARG A 158 8.42 13.88 -9.05
CA ARG A 158 9.18 15.14 -9.19
C ARG A 158 10.69 15.02 -8.99
N GLU A 159 11.26 13.81 -8.96
CA GLU A 159 12.68 13.67 -9.27
C GLU A 159 12.84 13.82 -10.79
N THR A 160 12.99 15.08 -11.21
CA THR A 160 13.35 15.43 -12.58
C THR A 160 14.61 14.62 -12.92
N PRO A 161 14.62 13.80 -13.99
CA PRO A 161 15.85 13.16 -14.43
C PRO A 161 16.92 14.25 -14.55
N PRO A 162 18.18 14.02 -14.13
CA PRO A 162 19.22 15.01 -14.27
C PRO A 162 19.20 15.48 -15.72
N VAL A 163 18.97 16.78 -15.92
CA VAL A 163 19.07 17.39 -17.24
C VAL A 163 20.46 17.04 -17.72
N LEU A 164 20.55 16.09 -18.65
CA LEU A 164 21.78 15.78 -19.34
C LEU A 164 22.15 17.09 -20.03
N GLU A 165 23.11 17.82 -19.46
CA GLU A 165 23.68 18.97 -20.14
C GLU A 165 24.07 18.51 -21.55
N PRO A 166 23.66 19.23 -22.60
CA PRO A 166 23.99 18.84 -23.95
C PRO A 166 25.52 18.73 -24.05
N VAL A 167 26.00 17.51 -24.32
CA VAL A 167 27.41 17.23 -24.55
C VAL A 167 27.92 18.28 -25.54
N PRO A 168 28.92 19.10 -25.18
CA PRO A 168 29.41 20.13 -26.08
C PRO A 168 29.87 19.46 -27.37
N SER A 169 29.24 19.83 -28.47
CA SER A 169 29.53 19.28 -29.80
C SER A 169 31.01 19.49 -30.08
N ARG A 170 31.81 18.41 -30.04
CA ARG A 170 33.21 18.46 -30.46
C ARG A 170 33.26 18.96 -31.90
N GLY A 171 33.88 20.12 -32.09
CA GLY A 171 33.99 20.78 -33.38
C GLY A 171 34.51 19.84 -34.46
N ARG A 172 33.82 19.82 -35.61
CA ARG A 172 34.32 19.16 -36.82
C ARG A 172 35.66 19.79 -37.21
N PRO A 173 36.71 19.01 -37.48
CA PRO A 173 37.91 19.55 -38.06
C PRO A 173 37.60 20.05 -39.48
N ARG A 174 37.88 21.33 -39.73
CA ARG A 174 37.91 21.90 -41.09
C ARG A 174 38.98 21.15 -41.87
N ARG A 175 38.56 20.36 -42.87
CA ARG A 175 39.46 19.85 -43.90
C ARG A 175 39.98 21.04 -44.72
N ARG A 176 41.31 21.08 -44.89
CA ARG A 176 42.00 21.96 -45.82
C ARG A 176 41.78 21.49 -47.26
#